data_AF-A0A1A8CAW5-F1
#
_entry.id   AF-A0A1A8CAW5-F1
#
_cell.length_a   1.000
_cell.length_b   1.000
_cell.length_c   1.000
_cell.angle_alpha   90.00
_cell.angle_beta   90.00
_cell.angle_gamma   90.00
#
_symmetry.space_group_name_H-M   'P 1'
#
loop_
_entity.id
_entity.type
_entity.pdbx_description
1 polymer ?
#
loop_
_entity_poly.entity_id
_entity_poly.type
_entity_poly.pdbx_seq_one_letter_code
_entity_poly.pdbx_strand_id
1 'polypeptide(L)'
;PGETHTYVWNVLTENEPLDKDSRCLTRMYHSAVDTPRDIASGLIGPILICKSQSLNVRNVQVRADKEQHAMFSVFDENKSWYLDDNIRQ
;
A
#
# COMPACT_ATOMS: atom_id res chain seq x y z
N PRO A 1 19.31 9.64 7.32
CA PRO A 1 18.02 9.44 8.03
C PRO A 1 17.46 10.79 8.50
N GLY A 2 16.14 10.97 8.48
CA GLY A 2 15.49 12.22 8.92
C GLY A 2 15.30 13.28 7.84
N GLU A 3 15.48 12.93 6.57
CA GLU A 3 15.14 13.80 5.43
C GLU A 3 13.68 13.65 5.03
N THR A 4 13.12 14.69 4.41
CA THR A 4 11.74 14.69 3.89
C THR A 4 11.77 14.73 2.37
N HIS A 5 10.99 13.85 1.73
CA HIS A 5 10.82 13.83 0.29
C HIS A 5 9.33 13.79 -0.06
N THR A 6 8.94 14.54 -1.10
CA THR A 6 7.58 14.54 -1.63
C THR A 6 7.55 13.75 -2.92
N TYR A 7 6.90 12.59 -2.90
CA TYR A 7 6.65 11.80 -4.10
C TYR A 7 5.42 12.32 -4.84
N VAL A 8 5.52 12.44 -6.17
CA VAL A 8 4.41 12.82 -7.04
C VAL A 8 4.13 11.67 -8.00
N TRP A 9 2.94 11.10 -7.92
CA TRP A 9 2.47 10.04 -8.82
C TRP A 9 1.29 10.56 -9.63
N ASN A 10 1.37 10.40 -10.94
CA ASN A 10 0.26 10.68 -11.85
C ASN A 10 -0.44 9.36 -12.17
N VAL A 11 -1.72 9.26 -11.84
CA VAL A 11 -2.54 8.12 -12.25
C VAL A 11 -3.02 8.38 -13.68
N LEU A 12 -2.46 7.66 -14.63
CA LEU A 12 -2.81 7.77 -16.04
C LEU A 12 -3.96 6.80 -16.39
N THR A 13 -4.62 7.02 -17.52
CA THR A 13 -5.75 6.17 -17.96
C THR A 13 -5.35 4.70 -18.11
N GLU A 14 -4.11 4.41 -18.50
CA GLU A 14 -3.57 3.04 -18.55
C GLU A 14 -3.35 2.40 -17.18
N ASN A 15 -3.33 3.19 -16.10
CA ASN A 15 -3.23 2.69 -14.72
C ASN A 15 -4.60 2.52 -14.08
N GLU A 16 -5.65 3.09 -14.68
CA GLU A 16 -7.02 2.90 -14.22
C GLU A 16 -7.49 1.46 -14.45
N PRO A 17 -8.39 0.95 -13.60
CA PRO A 17 -9.03 -0.34 -13.83
C PRO A 17 -9.73 -0.38 -15.20
N LEU A 18 -9.61 -1.48 -15.94
CA LEU A 18 -10.26 -1.65 -17.25
C LEU A 18 -11.77 -1.77 -17.10
N ASP A 19 -12.52 -1.67 -18.21
CA ASP A 19 -14.00 -1.73 -18.19
C ASP A 19 -14.57 -2.97 -17.51
N LYS A 20 -13.87 -4.11 -17.64
CA LYS A 20 -14.27 -5.39 -17.02
C LYS A 20 -13.82 -5.54 -15.57
N ASP A 21 -12.94 -4.68 -15.09
CA ASP A 21 -12.44 -4.72 -13.71
C ASP A 21 -13.41 -4.08 -12.73
N SER A 22 -13.21 -4.38 -11.45
CA SER A 22 -13.84 -3.66 -10.35
C SER A 22 -13.54 -2.16 -10.42
N ARG A 23 -14.40 -1.35 -9.79
CA ARG A 23 -14.25 0.11 -9.79
C ARG A 23 -12.97 0.59 -9.14
N CYS A 24 -12.46 -0.16 -8.17
CA CYS A 24 -11.19 0.07 -7.51
C CYS A 24 -10.38 -1.23 -7.54
N LEU A 25 -9.07 -1.10 -7.71
CA LEU A 25 -8.09 -2.17 -7.63
C LEU A 25 -7.16 -1.92 -6.44
N THR A 26 -6.93 -2.95 -5.64
CA THR A 26 -5.95 -2.90 -4.56
C THR A 26 -4.56 -3.20 -5.11
N ARG A 27 -3.63 -2.29 -4.88
CA ARG A 27 -2.20 -2.39 -5.16
C ARG A 27 -1.44 -2.28 -3.83
N MET A 28 -0.13 -2.46 -3.89
CA MET A 28 0.75 -2.38 -2.72
C MET A 28 1.79 -1.29 -2.93
N TYR A 29 2.10 -0.56 -1.88
CA TYR A 29 3.30 0.27 -1.77
C TYR A 29 4.19 -0.29 -0.67
N HIS A 30 5.50 -0.16 -0.83
CA HIS A 30 6.48 -0.57 0.17
C HIS A 30 7.74 0.29 0.04
N SER A 31 8.56 0.30 1.09
CA SER A 31 9.91 0.84 0.97
C SER A 31 10.76 -0.06 0.08
N ALA A 32 11.57 0.56 -0.79
CA ALA A 32 12.41 -0.12 -1.77
C ALA A 32 13.90 0.20 -1.56
N VAL A 33 14.30 0.59 -0.35
CA VAL A 33 15.70 0.80 0.01
C VAL A 33 16.39 -0.57 0.14
N ASP A 34 15.80 -1.47 0.91
CA ASP A 34 16.11 -2.90 0.95
C ASP A 34 14.79 -3.66 1.04
N THR A 35 14.15 -3.89 -0.10
CA THR A 35 12.79 -4.46 -0.19
C THR A 35 12.53 -5.65 0.74
N PRO A 36 13.33 -6.74 0.76
CA PRO A 36 13.05 -7.87 1.64
C PRO A 36 13.17 -7.53 3.13
N ARG A 37 14.12 -6.69 3.54
CA ARG A 37 14.26 -6.28 4.95
C ARG A 37 13.21 -5.25 5.36
N ASP A 38 12.93 -4.29 4.49
CA ASP A 38 11.98 -3.22 4.72
C ASP A 38 10.56 -3.77 4.90
N ILE A 39 10.15 -4.70 4.03
CA ILE A 39 8.85 -5.36 4.15
C ILE A 39 8.79 -6.21 5.42
N ALA A 40 9.85 -6.98 5.73
CA ALA A 40 9.92 -7.76 6.97
C ALA A 40 9.84 -6.88 8.22
N SER A 41 10.36 -5.65 8.14
CA SER A 41 10.29 -4.65 9.21
C SER A 41 8.95 -3.89 9.27
N GLY A 42 8.01 -4.20 8.37
CA GLY A 42 6.65 -3.64 8.34
C GLY A 42 6.45 -2.43 7.42
N LEU A 43 7.43 -2.05 6.58
CA LEU A 43 7.32 -0.91 5.66
C LEU A 43 6.56 -1.27 4.37
N ILE A 44 5.29 -1.64 4.51
CA ILE A 44 4.40 -2.08 3.44
C ILE A 44 2.95 -1.67 3.74
N GLY A 45 2.18 -1.29 2.71
CA GLY A 45 0.77 -0.95 2.86
C GLY A 45 -0.03 -1.02 1.55
N PRO A 46 -1.37 -1.06 1.61
CA PRO A 46 -2.22 -1.08 0.44
C PRO A 46 -2.41 0.34 -0.15
N ILE A 47 -2.52 0.42 -1.47
CA ILE A 47 -2.94 1.62 -2.20
C ILE A 47 -4.08 1.25 -3.15
N LEU A 48 -5.15 2.03 -3.15
CA LEU A 48 -6.27 1.81 -4.07
C LEU A 48 -6.16 2.72 -5.29
N ILE A 49 -6.31 2.13 -6.47
CA ILE A 49 -6.46 2.85 -7.73
C ILE A 49 -7.88 2.64 -8.23
N CYS A 50 -8.63 3.73 -8.39
CA CYS A 50 -10.05 3.69 -8.75
C CYS A 50 -10.30 4.37 -10.09
N LYS A 51 -11.33 3.90 -10.81
CA LYS A 51 -11.85 4.59 -12.00
C LYS A 51 -12.34 5.98 -11.63
N SER A 52 -12.24 6.90 -12.57
CA SER A 52 -12.84 8.23 -12.43
C SER A 52 -14.30 8.17 -11.98
N GLN A 53 -14.69 9.08 -11.09
CA GLN A 53 -16.05 9.19 -10.51
C GLN A 53 -16.53 7.95 -9.70
N SER A 54 -15.62 7.05 -9.31
CA SER A 54 -15.99 5.89 -8.47
C SER A 54 -15.95 6.15 -6.98
N LEU A 55 -15.32 7.24 -6.55
CA LEU A 55 -15.17 7.66 -5.16
C LEU A 55 -16.10 8.84 -4.83
N ASN A 56 -16.65 8.86 -3.62
CA ASN A 56 -17.41 10.00 -3.10
C ASN A 56 -16.47 11.08 -2.53
N VAL A 57 -17.03 12.20 -2.05
CA VAL A 57 -16.25 13.31 -1.44
C VAL A 57 -15.45 12.92 -0.19
N ARG A 58 -15.71 11.73 0.39
CA ARG A 58 -14.99 11.17 1.54
C ARG A 58 -13.99 10.08 1.13
N ASN A 59 -13.69 9.96 -0.16
CA ASN A 59 -12.83 8.93 -0.74
C ASN A 59 -13.30 7.48 -0.51
N VAL A 60 -14.60 7.27 -0.30
CA VAL A 60 -15.22 5.93 -0.19
C VAL A 60 -15.89 5.57 -1.51
N GLN A 61 -15.78 4.31 -1.93
CA GLN A 61 -16.40 3.82 -3.16
C GLN A 61 -17.94 4.00 -3.13
N VAL A 62 -18.50 4.71 -4.11
CA VAL A 62 -19.93 5.12 -4.15
C VAL A 62 -20.92 3.94 -4.15
N ARG A 63 -20.47 2.75 -4.58
CA ARG A 63 -21.29 1.53 -4.65
C ARG A 63 -20.97 0.49 -3.55
N ALA A 64 -20.13 0.83 -2.58
CA ALA A 64 -19.80 -0.05 -1.47
C ALA A 64 -20.47 0.45 -0.19
N ASP A 65 -21.21 -0.42 0.51
CA ASP A 65 -21.80 -0.08 1.81
C ASP A 65 -20.73 0.02 2.92
N LYS A 66 -19.68 -0.80 2.82
CA LYS A 66 -18.50 -0.81 3.69
C LYS A 66 -17.25 -1.18 2.90
N GLU A 67 -16.15 -0.52 3.22
CA GLU A 67 -14.83 -0.81 2.69
C GLU A 67 -14.00 -1.52 3.76
N GLN A 68 -13.30 -2.59 3.38
CA GLN A 68 -12.45 -3.38 4.27
C GLN A 68 -11.14 -3.67 3.57
N HIS A 69 -10.03 -3.47 4.30
CA HIS A 69 -8.70 -3.76 3.82
C HIS A 69 -8.09 -4.85 4.69
N ALA A 70 -7.68 -5.94 4.06
CA ALA A 70 -6.97 -7.02 4.72
C ALA A 70 -5.73 -7.37 3.91
N MET A 71 -4.57 -7.39 4.56
CA MET A 71 -3.31 -7.80 3.97
C MET A 71 -2.78 -8.98 4.76
N PHE A 72 -2.62 -10.11 4.09
CA PHE A 72 -2.03 -11.31 4.66
C PHE A 72 -0.57 -11.40 4.20
N SER A 73 0.37 -11.43 5.14
CA SER A 73 1.81 -11.50 4.87
C SER A 73 2.50 -12.35 5.93
N VAL A 74 3.58 -13.02 5.52
CA VAL A 74 4.49 -13.72 6.44
C VAL A 74 5.66 -12.78 6.73
N PHE A 75 5.73 -12.28 7.97
CA PHE A 75 6.82 -11.42 8.42
C PHE A 75 7.93 -12.28 9.01
N ASP A 76 9.05 -12.37 8.30
CA ASP A 76 10.28 -13.04 8.77
C ASP A 76 11.12 -12.05 9.57
N GLU A 77 10.90 -11.99 10.89
CA GLU A 77 11.58 -11.06 11.81
C GLU A 77 13.11 -11.22 11.79
N ASN A 78 13.66 -12.37 11.36
CA ASN A 78 15.11 -12.53 11.20
C ASN A 78 15.70 -11.59 10.13
N LYS A 79 14.85 -11.01 9.27
CA LYS A 79 15.24 -10.03 8.24
C LYS A 79 14.86 -8.60 8.62
N SER A 80 14.29 -8.38 9.80
CA SER A 80 13.90 -7.06 10.27
C SER A 80 15.13 -6.21 10.59
N TRP A 81 15.05 -4.90 10.34
CA TRP A 81 16.04 -3.93 10.82
C TRP A 81 16.15 -3.93 12.35
N TYR A 82 15.09 -4.35 13.03
CA TYR A 82 14.97 -4.31 14.48
C TYR A 82 15.34 -5.64 15.15
N LEU A 83 15.91 -6.61 14.44
CA LEU A 83 16.24 -7.92 15.00
C LEU A 83 17.07 -7.82 16.29
N ASP A 84 18.19 -7.10 16.25
CA ASP A 84 19.10 -6.98 17.39
C ASP A 84 18.47 -6.21 18.56
N ASP A 85 17.69 -5.18 18.28
CA ASP A 85 17.01 -4.36 19.28
C ASP A 85 15.88 -5.15 19.96
N ASN A 86 15.14 -5.96 19.19
CA ASN A 86 14.07 -6.82 19.68
C ASN A 86 14.61 -7.97 20.55
N ILE A 87 15.80 -8.51 20.25
CA ILE A 87 16.45 -9.57 21.07
C ILE A 87 16.95 -9.01 22.42
N ARG A 88 17.32 -7.74 22.47
CA ARG A 88 17.89 -7.10 23.67
C ARG A 88 16.85 -6.59 24.68
N GLN A 89 15.56 -6.67 24.35
CA GLN A 89 14.45 -6.44 25.27
C GLN A 89 14.20 -7.66 26.17
#